data_AF-T1FAW0-F1
#
_entry.id   AF-T1FAW0-F1
#
_cell.length_a   1.000
_cell.length_b   1.000
_cell.length_c   1.000
_cell.angle_alpha   90.00
_cell.angle_beta   90.00
_cell.angle_gamma   90.00
#
_symmetry.space_group_name_H-M   'P 1'
#
loop_
_entity.id
_entity.type
_entity.pdbx_description
1 polymer ?
#
loop_
_entity_poly.entity_id
_entity_poly.type
_entity_poly.pdbx_seq_one_letter_code
_entity_poly.pdbx_strand_id
1 'polypeptide(L)'
;MGCICSMIRKRNGFDDSVYLDAPLTDPQKRKLNETWALLSIEIEKKGTRMFKLLFHKNPFIKNLFPFRNLDGDELESDPSFVAHAHRFMNTLGQVMHNLDRYKEIVAPQLVELGRRHANFIGFKPNYFNHFEEAMMDVFSEDLGPIVFDVKAVEAWRVVFRFILIELKRGFTLALRDRGKQMRECCEQQYLQYQREQQLKELRQKQQQIEEMQKIQQQLKRLEAQQEQKMRDIKEEQLEMDILIHNEQMEKLEMEKRQFTSSSSQMTSTNS
;
A
#
# COMPACT_ATOMS: atom_id res chain seq x y z
N MET A 1 -10.15 24.92 5.64
CA MET A 1 -10.10 23.56 6.23
C MET A 1 -8.90 23.49 7.17
N GLY A 2 -9.14 23.46 8.49
CA GLY A 2 -8.08 23.39 9.49
C GLY A 2 -7.51 21.96 9.59
N CYS A 3 -6.20 21.83 9.44
CA CYS A 3 -5.49 20.56 9.57
C CYS A 3 -5.68 19.99 10.99
N ILE A 4 -6.01 18.70 11.13
CA ILE A 4 -6.26 18.01 12.41
C ILE A 4 -5.07 18.14 13.40
N CYS A 5 -3.88 18.47 12.91
CA CYS A 5 -2.71 18.83 13.72
C CYS A 5 -2.94 20.01 14.69
N SER A 6 -3.81 20.98 14.35
CA SER A 6 -4.06 22.14 15.22
C SER A 6 -5.05 21.87 16.35
N MET A 7 -5.81 20.77 16.29
CA MET A 7 -6.86 20.47 17.28
C MET A 7 -6.36 19.73 18.53
N ILE A 8 -5.14 19.18 18.51
CA ILE A 8 -4.57 18.48 19.68
C ILE A 8 -4.05 19.49 20.72
N ARG A 9 -3.83 20.76 20.34
CA ARG A 9 -3.20 21.80 21.19
C ARG A 9 -4.09 22.41 22.27
N LYS A 10 -5.39 22.12 22.31
CA LYS A 10 -6.36 22.85 23.17
C LYS A 10 -7.16 21.95 24.11
N ARG A 11 -6.49 21.16 24.94
CA ARG A 11 -7.10 20.68 26.20
C ARG A 11 -6.09 20.82 27.34
N ASN A 12 -6.44 21.71 28.28
CA ASN A 12 -5.76 22.03 29.55
C ASN A 12 -4.77 23.22 29.59
N GLY A 13 -4.98 24.27 28.79
CA GLY A 13 -4.53 25.64 29.15
C GLY A 13 -3.03 25.86 29.42
N PHE A 14 -2.17 24.91 29.07
CA PHE A 14 -0.72 24.97 29.22
C PHE A 14 -0.13 24.83 27.81
N ASP A 15 0.51 25.88 27.30
CA ASP A 15 1.15 25.83 25.98
C ASP A 15 2.46 25.05 26.07
N ASP A 16 2.38 23.72 25.89
CA ASP A 16 3.54 22.82 25.85
C ASP A 16 4.59 23.24 24.82
N SER A 17 4.22 24.07 23.82
CA SER A 17 5.11 24.54 22.77
C SER A 17 6.21 25.49 23.25
N VAL A 18 5.98 26.26 24.32
CA VAL A 18 6.89 27.36 24.72
C VAL A 18 8.11 26.84 25.49
N TYR A 19 7.98 25.69 26.16
CA TYR A 19 9.06 25.08 26.94
C TYR A 19 9.92 24.09 26.14
N LEU A 20 9.55 23.78 24.89
CA LEU A 20 10.22 22.72 24.13
C LEU A 20 11.46 23.17 23.37
N ASP A 21 11.49 24.43 22.93
CA ASP A 21 12.61 24.92 22.13
C ASP A 21 13.77 25.39 23.01
N ALA A 22 13.47 25.85 24.23
CA ALA A 22 14.50 26.25 25.18
C ALA A 22 15.41 25.06 25.56
N PRO A 23 16.74 25.20 25.50
CA PRO A 23 17.65 24.21 26.07
C PRO A 23 17.51 24.19 27.59
N LEU A 24 17.90 23.07 28.22
CA LEU A 24 18.03 23.02 29.67
C LEU A 24 19.04 24.09 30.12
N THR A 25 18.66 24.89 31.12
CA THR A 25 19.57 25.87 31.73
C THR A 25 20.64 25.17 32.56
N ASP A 26 21.80 25.81 32.77
CA ASP A 26 22.86 25.21 33.58
C ASP A 26 22.44 24.88 35.02
N PRO A 27 21.63 25.70 35.73
CA PRO A 27 21.06 25.30 37.01
C PRO A 27 20.21 24.03 36.94
N GLN A 28 19.38 23.86 35.90
CA GLN A 28 18.59 22.65 35.71
C GLN A 28 19.48 21.44 35.44
N LYS A 29 20.51 21.57 34.59
CA LYS A 29 21.46 20.49 34.32
C LYS A 29 22.21 20.05 35.58
N ARG A 30 22.66 21.00 36.41
CA ARG A 30 23.31 20.68 37.70
C ARG A 30 22.38 19.88 38.61
N LYS A 31 21.14 20.35 38.78
CA LYS A 31 20.14 19.69 39.62
C LYS A 31 19.77 18.29 39.11
N LEU A 32 19.67 18.14 37.79
CA LEU A 32 19.48 16.85 37.13
C LEU A 32 20.65 15.91 37.43
N ASN A 33 21.90 16.35 37.29
CA ASN A 33 23.07 15.52 37.58
C ASN A 33 23.16 15.12 39.07
N GLU A 34 22.93 16.07 39.99
CA GLU A 34 22.92 15.81 41.44
C GLU A 34 21.90 14.75 41.82
N THR A 35 20.66 14.90 41.35
CA THR A 35 19.58 13.95 41.66
C THR A 35 19.76 12.63 40.91
N TRP A 36 20.27 12.65 39.68
CA TRP A 36 20.54 11.45 38.90
C TRP A 36 21.61 10.58 39.53
N ALA A 37 22.67 11.14 40.11
CA ALA A 37 23.70 10.37 40.79
C ALA A 37 23.13 9.48 41.92
N LEU A 38 22.06 9.94 42.58
CA LEU A 38 21.34 9.19 43.61
C LEU A 38 20.32 8.23 42.99
N LEU A 39 19.56 8.70 41.99
CA LEU A 39 18.52 7.90 41.34
C LEU A 39 19.08 6.74 40.52
N SER A 40 20.28 6.89 39.93
CA SER A 40 20.91 5.86 39.11
C SER A 40 21.28 4.60 39.90
N ILE A 41 21.34 4.71 41.23
CA ILE A 41 21.57 3.57 42.11
C ILE A 41 20.32 2.68 42.09
N GLU A 42 20.49 1.41 41.71
CA GLU A 42 19.40 0.45 41.55
C GLU A 42 18.28 0.95 40.61
N ILE A 43 18.67 1.68 39.55
CA ILE A 43 17.73 2.29 38.60
C ILE A 43 16.75 1.27 37.98
N GLU A 44 17.19 0.03 37.80
CA GLU A 44 16.39 -1.07 37.28
C GLU A 44 15.22 -1.42 38.20
N LYS A 45 15.46 -1.53 39.51
CA LYS A 45 14.42 -1.74 40.53
C LYS A 45 13.46 -0.56 40.63
N LYS A 46 13.96 0.66 40.48
CA LYS A 46 13.11 1.86 40.41
C LYS A 46 12.21 1.84 39.18
N GLY A 47 12.74 1.36 38.05
CA GLY A 47 11.98 1.17 36.81
C GLY A 47 10.82 0.20 36.98
N THR A 48 11.06 -0.98 37.56
CA THR A 48 9.99 -1.97 37.80
C THR A 48 8.95 -1.43 38.79
N ARG A 49 9.37 -0.77 39.87
CA ARG A 49 8.46 -0.09 40.81
C ARG A 49 7.59 0.96 40.13
N MET A 50 8.14 1.77 39.23
CA MET A 50 7.35 2.73 38.48
C MET A 50 6.28 2.05 37.62
N PHE A 51 6.63 1.00 36.88
CA PHE A 51 5.63 0.32 36.05
C PHE A 51 4.54 -0.37 36.90
N LYS A 52 4.90 -0.92 38.08
CA LYS A 52 3.90 -1.41 39.04
C LYS A 52 2.95 -0.29 39.48
N LEU A 53 3.47 0.88 39.82
CA LEU A 53 2.65 2.05 40.19
C LEU A 53 1.76 2.51 39.02
N LEU A 54 2.31 2.54 37.81
CA LEU A 54 1.58 2.88 36.59
C LEU A 54 0.40 1.93 36.38
N PHE A 55 0.61 0.62 36.49
CA PHE A 55 -0.43 -0.39 36.31
C PHE A 55 -1.45 -0.36 37.45
N HIS A 56 -1.02 -0.07 38.68
CA HIS A 56 -1.93 0.11 39.80
C HIS A 56 -2.86 1.31 39.59
N LYS A 57 -2.31 2.47 39.19
CA LYS A 57 -3.09 3.68 38.89
C LYS A 57 -3.93 3.56 37.62
N ASN A 58 -3.44 2.83 36.62
CA ASN A 58 -4.06 2.72 35.30
C ASN A 58 -4.11 1.25 34.82
N PRO A 59 -4.98 0.40 35.40
CA PRO A 59 -5.00 -1.04 35.13
C PRO A 59 -5.21 -1.41 33.66
N PHE A 60 -5.94 -0.57 32.91
CA PHE A 60 -6.16 -0.77 31.48
C PHE A 60 -4.87 -0.72 30.64
N ILE A 61 -3.80 -0.06 31.13
CA ILE A 61 -2.50 -0.03 30.44
C ILE A 61 -1.83 -1.41 30.52
N LYS A 62 -1.96 -2.10 31.66
CA LYS A 62 -1.40 -3.45 31.87
C LYS A 62 -1.94 -4.45 30.84
N ASN A 63 -3.20 -4.31 30.42
CA ASN A 63 -3.84 -5.16 29.42
C ASN A 63 -3.18 -5.16 28.03
N LEU A 64 -2.35 -4.15 27.74
CA LEU A 64 -1.59 -4.04 26.49
C LEU A 64 -0.35 -4.95 26.46
N PHE A 65 0.05 -5.48 27.61
CA PHE A 65 1.27 -6.27 27.76
C PHE A 65 1.00 -7.78 27.75
N PRO A 66 1.99 -8.60 27.35
CA PRO A 66 1.85 -10.06 27.36
C PRO A 66 1.71 -10.63 28.78
N PHE A 67 2.33 -9.98 29.77
CA PHE A 67 2.28 -10.35 31.20
C PHE A 67 1.05 -9.81 31.94
N ARG A 68 0.00 -9.39 31.23
CA ARG A 68 -1.18 -8.72 31.82
C ARG A 68 -1.87 -9.48 32.96
N ASN A 69 -1.75 -10.80 32.97
CA ASN A 69 -2.37 -11.69 33.97
C ASN A 69 -1.45 -12.02 35.16
N LEU A 70 -0.21 -11.53 35.17
CA LEU A 70 0.76 -11.79 36.25
C LEU A 70 0.71 -10.67 37.28
N ASP A 71 0.83 -10.99 38.57
CA ASP A 71 0.85 -10.02 39.67
C ASP A 71 1.90 -10.42 40.73
N GLY A 72 2.17 -9.53 41.69
CA GLY A 72 3.11 -9.78 42.78
C GLY A 72 4.50 -10.21 42.30
N ASP A 73 5.06 -11.23 42.96
CA ASP A 73 6.40 -11.75 42.70
C ASP A 73 6.53 -12.39 41.30
N GLU A 74 5.44 -12.98 40.78
CA GLU A 74 5.43 -13.56 39.43
C GLU A 74 5.66 -12.48 38.37
N LEU A 75 5.01 -11.32 38.51
CA LEU A 75 5.24 -10.19 37.61
C LEU A 75 6.66 -9.65 37.74
N GLU A 76 7.18 -9.53 38.96
CA GLU A 76 8.53 -9.00 39.20
C GLU A 76 9.63 -9.89 38.62
N SER A 77 9.40 -11.20 38.56
CA SER A 77 10.32 -12.17 37.95
C SER A 77 10.13 -12.34 36.44
N ASP A 78 9.05 -11.80 35.85
CA ASP A 78 8.77 -11.95 34.42
C ASP A 78 9.83 -11.25 33.55
N PRO A 79 10.55 -11.99 32.67
CA PRO A 79 11.62 -11.40 31.86
C PRO A 79 11.14 -10.28 30.93
N SER A 80 9.89 -10.35 30.44
CA SER A 80 9.36 -9.35 29.53
C SER A 80 9.06 -8.03 30.24
N PHE A 81 8.53 -8.11 31.47
CA PHE A 81 8.29 -6.98 32.36
C PHE A 81 9.61 -6.30 32.73
N VAL A 82 10.56 -7.06 33.27
CA VAL A 82 11.88 -6.55 33.66
C VAL A 82 12.58 -5.91 32.46
N ALA A 83 12.64 -6.59 31.32
CA ALA A 83 13.27 -6.03 30.12
C ALA A 83 12.59 -4.75 29.63
N HIS A 84 11.26 -4.62 29.78
CA HIS A 84 10.55 -3.41 29.40
C HIS A 84 10.88 -2.24 30.35
N ALA A 85 10.89 -2.48 31.65
CA ALA A 85 11.32 -1.50 32.64
C ALA A 85 12.75 -1.02 32.39
N HIS A 86 13.70 -1.94 32.15
CA HIS A 86 15.09 -1.60 31.87
C HIS A 86 15.25 -0.75 30.61
N ARG A 87 14.55 -1.08 29.52
CA ARG A 87 14.60 -0.28 28.28
C ARG A 87 14.18 1.17 28.54
N PHE A 88 13.16 1.39 29.36
CA PHE A 88 12.74 2.73 29.74
C PHE A 88 13.81 3.46 30.55
N MET A 89 14.40 2.82 31.56
CA MET A 89 15.47 3.43 32.37
C MET A 89 16.73 3.73 31.54
N ASN A 90 17.06 2.88 30.56
CA ASN A 90 18.15 3.11 29.63
C ASN A 90 17.92 4.33 28.73
N THR A 91 16.67 4.60 28.32
CA THR A 91 16.33 5.84 27.62
C THR A 91 16.58 7.05 28.50
N LEU A 92 16.20 6.99 29.78
CA LEU A 92 16.45 8.08 30.72
C LEU A 92 17.95 8.32 30.92
N GLY A 93 18.73 7.24 31.11
CA GLY A 93 20.18 7.31 31.22
C GLY A 93 20.86 7.92 29.99
N GLN A 94 20.35 7.63 28.79
CA GLN A 94 20.86 8.26 27.56
C GLN A 94 20.58 9.76 27.51
N VAL A 95 19.42 10.23 28.00
CA VAL A 95 19.17 11.68 28.11
C VAL A 95 20.14 12.32 29.09
N MET A 96 20.31 11.71 30.27
CA MET A 96 21.19 12.21 31.33
C MET A 96 22.67 12.22 30.92
N HIS A 97 23.13 11.24 30.14
CA HIS A 97 24.49 11.23 29.61
C HIS A 97 24.73 12.32 28.55
N ASN A 98 23.67 12.84 27.93
CA ASN A 98 23.75 13.76 26.80
C ASN A 98 23.03 15.11 27.08
N LEU A 99 22.96 15.59 28.32
CA LEU A 99 22.16 16.78 28.68
C LEU A 99 22.40 18.04 27.85
N ASP A 100 23.59 18.21 27.26
CA ASP A 100 23.88 19.36 26.38
C ASP A 100 23.34 19.19 24.95
N ARG A 101 23.19 17.93 24.50
CA ARG A 101 22.89 17.58 23.09
C ARG A 101 21.78 16.52 22.97
N TYR A 102 20.98 16.33 24.01
CA TYR A 102 19.99 15.26 24.10
C TYR A 102 18.92 15.37 23.01
N LYS A 103 18.57 16.58 22.59
CA LYS A 103 17.65 16.83 21.47
C LYS A 103 18.21 16.34 20.13
N GLU A 104 19.51 16.40 19.93
CA GLU A 104 20.15 15.96 18.68
C GLU A 104 20.39 14.44 18.69
N ILE A 105 20.85 13.92 19.82
CA ILE A 105 21.33 12.53 19.95
C ILE A 105 20.17 11.58 20.25
N VAL A 106 19.29 11.96 21.17
CA VAL A 106 18.28 11.05 21.74
C VAL A 106 16.92 11.22 21.05
N ALA A 107 16.57 12.41 20.55
CA ALA A 107 15.27 12.63 19.90
C ALA A 107 15.02 11.68 18.70
N PRO A 108 15.97 11.43 17.78
CA PRO A 108 15.73 10.50 16.67
C PRO A 108 15.38 9.09 17.16
N GLN A 109 16.03 8.63 18.24
CA GLN A 109 15.77 7.32 18.84
C GLN A 109 14.38 7.26 19.50
N LEU A 110 13.97 8.35 20.18
CA LEU A 110 12.66 8.47 20.79
C LEU A 110 11.54 8.52 19.74
N VAL A 111 11.76 9.22 18.63
CA VAL A 111 10.83 9.23 17.50
C VAL A 111 10.65 7.81 16.96
N GLU A 112 11.73 7.06 16.74
CA GLU A 112 11.62 5.67 16.27
C GLU A 112 10.94 4.75 17.31
N LEU A 113 11.25 4.93 18.60
CA LEU A 113 10.55 4.23 19.67
C LEU A 113 9.04 4.55 19.67
N GLY A 114 8.66 5.80 19.43
CA GLY A 114 7.27 6.23 19.26
C GLY A 114 6.59 5.56 18.06
N ARG A 115 7.29 5.45 16.93
CA ARG A 115 6.79 4.73 15.73
C ARG A 115 6.51 3.27 16.06
N ARG A 116 7.41 2.60 16.78
CA ARG A 116 7.20 1.21 17.23
C ARG A 116 5.97 1.08 18.14
N HIS A 117 5.73 2.05 19.02
CA HIS A 117 4.54 2.02 19.87
C HIS A 117 3.22 2.09 19.10
N ALA A 118 3.21 2.70 17.90
CA ALA A 118 2.03 2.72 17.03
C ALA A 118 1.63 1.32 16.50
N ASN A 119 2.51 0.33 16.60
CA ASN A 119 2.22 -1.04 16.20
C ASN A 119 1.51 -1.84 17.30
N PHE A 120 1.48 -1.37 18.55
CA PHE A 120 0.76 -2.05 19.62
C PHE A 120 -0.74 -1.77 19.52
N ILE A 121 -1.51 -2.82 19.30
CA ILE A 121 -2.96 -2.76 19.16
C ILE A 121 -3.57 -2.22 20.46
N GLY A 122 -4.45 -1.21 20.34
CA GLY A 122 -5.14 -0.60 21.47
C GLY A 122 -4.31 0.43 22.26
N PHE A 123 -3.02 0.61 21.95
CA PHE A 123 -2.20 1.66 22.55
C PHE A 123 -2.68 3.04 22.07
N LYS A 124 -2.88 3.97 23.01
CA LYS A 124 -3.30 5.34 22.72
C LYS A 124 -2.20 6.34 23.11
N PRO A 125 -1.95 7.40 22.33
CA PRO A 125 -0.91 8.39 22.61
C PRO A 125 -1.01 9.06 23.98
N ASN A 126 -2.23 9.19 24.53
CA ASN A 126 -2.44 9.77 25.85
C ASN A 126 -1.92 8.86 26.98
N TYR A 127 -1.70 7.57 26.74
CA TYR A 127 -1.15 6.68 27.75
C TYR A 127 0.26 7.10 28.17
N PHE A 128 1.04 7.70 27.27
CA PHE A 128 2.33 8.31 27.57
C PHE A 128 2.26 9.35 28.72
N ASN A 129 1.14 10.03 28.90
CA ASN A 129 0.99 11.03 29.96
C ASN A 129 1.00 10.42 31.37
N HIS A 130 0.56 9.18 31.52
CA HIS A 130 0.51 8.52 32.83
C HIS A 130 1.89 8.10 33.35
N PHE A 131 2.89 8.04 32.46
CA PHE A 131 4.26 7.67 32.82
C PHE A 131 4.99 8.77 33.57
N GLU A 132 4.79 10.04 33.19
CA GLU A 132 5.41 11.18 33.89
C GLU A 132 4.98 11.20 35.35
N GLU A 133 3.69 11.06 35.63
CA GLU A 133 3.15 11.04 37.00
C GLU A 133 3.77 9.91 37.83
N ALA A 134 3.71 8.66 37.33
CA ALA A 134 4.23 7.51 38.06
C ALA A 134 5.74 7.60 38.32
N MET A 135 6.53 8.13 37.38
CA MET A 135 7.96 8.34 37.56
C MET A 135 8.27 9.44 38.58
N MET A 136 7.56 10.56 38.51
CA MET A 136 7.75 11.67 39.45
C MET A 136 7.45 11.25 40.89
N ASP A 137 6.42 10.41 41.09
CA ASP A 137 6.09 9.85 42.40
C ASP A 137 7.23 8.97 42.93
N VAL A 138 7.73 8.03 42.12
CA VAL A 138 8.85 7.15 42.51
C VAL A 138 10.09 7.95 42.85
N PHE A 139 10.41 9.01 42.10
CA PHE A 139 11.57 9.85 42.36
C PHE A 139 11.40 10.68 43.65
N SER A 140 10.19 11.21 43.87
CA SER A 140 9.86 11.94 45.10
C SER A 140 9.97 11.06 46.34
N GLU A 141 9.51 9.81 46.25
CA GLU A 141 9.58 8.85 47.35
C GLU A 141 11.02 8.41 47.63
N ASP A 142 11.85 8.19 46.61
CA ASP A 142 13.24 7.72 46.79
C ASP A 142 14.19 8.80 47.31
N LEU A 143 14.01 10.05 46.86
CA LEU A 143 14.92 11.15 47.21
C LEU A 143 14.42 11.99 48.39
N GLY A 144 13.12 11.97 48.67
CA GLY A 144 12.48 12.83 49.66
C GLY A 144 12.43 14.31 49.26
N PRO A 145 11.63 15.12 49.98
CA PRO A 145 11.30 16.50 49.59
C PRO A 145 12.48 17.48 49.71
N ILE A 146 13.52 17.12 50.48
CA ILE A 146 14.71 17.96 50.64
C ILE A 146 15.59 17.91 49.39
N VAL A 147 15.79 16.71 48.83
CA VAL A 147 16.66 16.51 47.66
C VAL A 147 15.87 16.72 46.37
N PHE A 148 14.66 16.16 46.29
CA PHE A 148 13.71 16.35 45.20
C PHE A 148 12.84 17.59 45.41
N ASP A 149 13.51 18.72 45.60
CA ASP A 149 12.88 20.02 45.78
C ASP A 149 12.19 20.53 44.50
N VAL A 150 11.58 21.72 44.58
CA VAL A 150 10.87 22.36 43.46
C VAL A 150 11.76 22.49 42.21
N LYS A 151 13.05 22.78 42.36
CA LYS A 151 13.97 22.94 41.22
C LYS A 151 14.27 21.59 40.56
N ALA A 152 14.40 20.53 41.35
CA ALA A 152 14.53 19.16 40.81
C ALA A 152 13.26 18.76 40.06
N VAL A 153 12.09 18.98 40.65
CA VAL A 153 10.79 18.68 40.03
C VAL A 153 10.65 19.39 38.69
N GLU A 154 10.96 20.69 38.62
CA GLU A 154 10.89 21.46 37.38
C GLU A 154 11.86 20.93 36.32
N ALA A 155 13.10 20.63 36.69
CA ALA A 155 14.09 20.13 35.75
C ALA A 155 13.73 18.74 35.20
N TRP A 156 13.25 17.83 36.05
CA TRP A 156 12.81 16.50 35.64
C TRP A 156 11.57 16.54 34.76
N ARG A 157 10.62 17.45 35.02
CA ARG A 157 9.47 17.68 34.12
C ARG A 157 9.90 18.07 32.72
N VAL A 158 10.95 18.89 32.56
CA VAL A 158 11.47 19.23 31.22
C VAL A 158 11.98 17.98 30.50
N VAL A 159 12.74 17.13 31.20
CA VAL A 159 13.26 15.86 30.65
C VAL A 159 12.13 14.92 30.25
N PHE A 160 11.15 14.68 31.13
CA PHE A 160 10.04 13.79 30.84
C PHE A 160 9.18 14.32 29.69
N ARG A 161 8.83 15.61 29.68
CA ARG A 161 8.06 16.21 28.59
C ARG A 161 8.77 16.06 27.25
N PHE A 162 10.09 16.29 27.20
CA PHE A 162 10.88 16.04 26.00
C PHE A 162 10.70 14.59 25.51
N ILE A 163 10.88 13.60 26.40
CA ILE A 163 10.71 12.19 26.07
C ILE A 163 9.30 11.91 25.53
N LEU A 164 8.26 12.35 26.25
CA LEU A 164 6.87 12.11 25.89
C LEU A 164 6.50 12.73 24.55
N ILE A 165 7.02 13.92 24.24
CA ILE A 165 6.69 14.61 22.99
C ILE A 165 7.36 13.94 21.79
N GLU A 166 8.63 13.56 21.89
CA GLU A 166 9.28 12.85 20.78
C GLU A 166 8.65 11.46 20.55
N LEU A 167 8.25 10.76 21.61
CA LEU A 167 7.46 9.52 21.50
C LEU A 167 6.12 9.75 20.80
N LYS A 168 5.34 10.75 21.23
CA LYS A 168 4.05 11.09 20.60
C LYS A 168 4.23 11.55 19.15
N ARG A 169 5.30 12.27 18.85
CA ARG A 169 5.67 12.69 17.49
C ARG A 169 5.90 11.47 16.61
N GLY A 170 6.76 10.56 17.05
CA GLY A 170 7.00 9.28 16.36
C GLY A 170 5.73 8.48 16.13
N PHE A 171 4.91 8.32 17.17
CA PHE A 171 3.63 7.63 17.08
C PHE A 171 2.70 8.25 16.03
N THR A 172 2.56 9.58 16.06
CA THR A 172 1.70 10.33 15.14
C THR A 172 2.20 10.21 13.70
N LEU A 173 3.51 10.27 13.48
CA LEU A 173 4.11 10.07 12.16
C LEU A 173 3.81 8.67 11.62
N ALA A 174 3.96 7.62 12.45
CA ALA A 174 3.62 6.26 12.05
C ALA A 174 2.14 6.10 11.67
N LEU A 175 1.20 6.71 12.42
CA LEU A 175 -0.22 6.70 12.03
C LEU A 175 -0.46 7.40 10.69
N ARG A 176 0.16 8.55 10.48
CA ARG A 176 0.04 9.32 9.23
C ARG A 176 0.56 8.53 8.04
N ASP A 177 1.73 7.91 8.20
CA ASP A 177 2.40 7.16 7.13
C ASP A 177 1.59 5.91 6.77
N ARG A 178 1.06 5.17 7.76
CA ARG A 178 0.12 4.06 7.49
C ARG A 178 -1.14 4.53 6.75
N GLY A 179 -1.69 5.68 7.15
CA GLY A 179 -2.84 6.27 6.46
C GLY A 179 -2.55 6.65 5.00
N LYS A 180 -1.33 7.13 4.70
CA LYS A 180 -0.89 7.41 3.32
C LYS A 180 -0.72 6.11 2.52
N GLN A 181 0.01 5.14 3.06
CA GLN A 181 0.24 3.84 2.42
C GLN A 181 -1.08 3.13 2.11
N MET A 182 -2.05 3.19 3.02
CA MET A 182 -3.38 2.61 2.80
C MET A 182 -4.12 3.28 1.62
N ARG A 183 -4.07 4.61 1.52
CA ARG A 183 -4.67 5.34 0.40
C ARG A 183 -3.99 5.02 -0.92
N GLU A 184 -2.66 5.01 -0.93
CA GLU A 184 -1.86 4.68 -2.12
C GLU A 184 -2.14 3.24 -2.59
N CYS A 185 -2.23 2.28 -1.66
CA CYS A 185 -2.57 0.89 -1.98
C CYS A 185 -4.00 0.78 -2.58
N CYS A 186 -4.97 1.46 -1.99
CA CYS A 186 -6.35 1.47 -2.50
C CYS A 186 -6.43 2.10 -3.91
N GLU A 187 -5.74 3.21 -4.13
CA GLU A 187 -5.64 3.87 -5.44
C GLU A 187 -5.00 2.95 -6.48
N GLN A 188 -3.90 2.28 -6.15
CA GLN A 188 -3.23 1.31 -7.03
C GLN A 188 -4.14 0.14 -7.39
N GLN A 189 -4.86 -0.41 -6.41
CA GLN A 189 -5.82 -1.51 -6.63
C GLN A 189 -6.96 -1.08 -7.56
N TYR A 190 -7.50 0.13 -7.37
CA TYR A 190 -8.55 0.67 -8.24
C TYR A 190 -8.05 0.85 -9.68
N LEU A 191 -6.86 1.44 -9.86
CA LEU A 191 -6.25 1.61 -11.18
C LEU A 191 -5.95 0.25 -11.85
N GLN A 192 -5.53 -0.75 -11.07
CA GLN A 192 -5.35 -2.10 -11.58
C GLN A 192 -6.67 -2.70 -12.08
N TYR A 193 -7.73 -2.60 -11.29
CA TYR A 193 -9.06 -3.06 -11.69
C TYR A 193 -9.52 -2.41 -13.01
N GLN A 194 -9.36 -1.09 -13.15
CA GLN A 194 -9.71 -0.37 -14.39
C GLN A 194 -8.91 -0.87 -15.60
N ARG A 195 -7.59 -1.09 -15.43
CA ARG A 195 -6.74 -1.67 -16.49
C ARG A 195 -7.19 -3.06 -16.89
N GLU A 196 -7.59 -3.89 -15.93
CA GLU A 196 -8.09 -5.24 -16.20
C GLU A 196 -9.41 -5.21 -16.99
N GLN A 197 -10.31 -4.27 -16.70
CA GLN A 197 -11.54 -4.09 -17.48
C GLN A 197 -11.25 -3.64 -18.92
N GLN A 198 -10.37 -2.64 -19.09
CA GLN A 198 -9.96 -2.17 -20.40
C GLN A 198 -9.26 -3.27 -21.22
N LEU A 199 -8.44 -4.10 -20.57
CA LEU A 199 -7.77 -5.21 -21.22
C LEU A 199 -8.76 -6.30 -21.67
N LYS A 200 -9.80 -6.58 -20.88
CA LYS A 200 -10.87 -7.49 -21.28
C LYS A 200 -11.62 -6.97 -22.50
N GLU A 201 -11.97 -5.69 -22.52
CA GLU A 201 -12.63 -5.06 -23.68
C GLU A 201 -11.75 -5.11 -24.92
N LEU A 202 -10.45 -4.78 -24.79
CA LEU A 202 -9.49 -4.87 -25.89
C LEU A 202 -9.35 -6.30 -26.42
N ARG A 203 -9.33 -7.31 -25.54
CA ARG A 203 -9.30 -8.73 -25.95
C ARG A 203 -10.55 -9.12 -26.72
N GLN A 204 -11.73 -8.68 -26.30
CA GLN A 204 -12.98 -8.94 -27.02
C GLN A 204 -12.96 -8.28 -28.41
N LYS A 205 -12.53 -7.02 -28.50
CA LYS A 205 -12.37 -6.33 -29.79
C LYS A 205 -11.36 -7.03 -30.69
N GLN A 206 -10.24 -7.51 -30.12
CA GLN A 206 -9.24 -8.27 -30.86
C GLN A 206 -9.81 -9.57 -31.43
N GLN A 207 -10.60 -10.30 -30.64
CA GLN A 207 -11.30 -11.51 -31.11
C GLN A 207 -12.28 -11.20 -32.25
N GLN A 208 -13.05 -10.12 -32.14
CA GLN A 208 -13.96 -9.69 -33.21
C GLN A 208 -13.21 -9.33 -34.49
N ILE A 209 -12.05 -8.66 -34.38
CA ILE A 209 -11.20 -8.35 -35.54
C ILE A 209 -10.71 -9.63 -36.21
N GLU A 210 -10.27 -10.63 -35.44
CA GLU A 210 -9.80 -11.92 -35.98
C GLU A 210 -10.93 -12.70 -36.67
N GLU A 211 -12.15 -12.69 -36.11
CA GLU A 211 -13.32 -13.29 -36.75
C GLU A 211 -13.67 -12.58 -38.06
N MET A 212 -13.69 -11.24 -38.05
CA MET A 212 -13.94 -10.44 -39.24
C MET A 212 -12.90 -10.71 -40.33
N GLN A 213 -11.63 -10.88 -39.98
CA GLN A 213 -10.57 -11.25 -40.93
C GLN A 213 -10.80 -12.63 -41.56
N LYS A 214 -11.26 -13.63 -40.77
CA LYS A 214 -11.61 -14.96 -41.30
C LYS A 214 -12.78 -14.87 -42.28
N ILE A 215 -13.82 -14.09 -41.96
CA ILE A 215 -14.97 -13.87 -42.85
C ILE A 215 -14.51 -13.21 -44.15
N GLN A 216 -13.69 -12.16 -44.08
CA GLN A 216 -13.13 -11.51 -45.27
C GLN A 216 -12.33 -12.48 -46.14
N GLN A 217 -11.58 -13.39 -45.53
CA GLN A 217 -10.82 -14.41 -46.28
C GLN A 217 -11.73 -15.45 -46.93
N GLN A 218 -12.83 -15.84 -46.29
CA GLN A 218 -13.84 -16.73 -46.88
C GLN A 218 -14.56 -16.08 -48.06
N LEU A 219 -14.95 -14.81 -47.92
CA LEU A 219 -15.59 -14.04 -48.99
C LEU A 219 -14.70 -14.01 -50.25
N LYS A 220 -13.41 -13.68 -50.10
CA LYS A 220 -12.45 -13.70 -51.22
C LYS A 220 -12.36 -15.07 -51.91
N ARG A 221 -12.44 -16.17 -51.14
CA ARG A 221 -12.43 -17.53 -51.72
C ARG A 221 -13.70 -17.82 -52.50
N LEU A 222 -14.86 -17.42 -51.98
CA LEU A 222 -16.15 -17.60 -52.65
C LEU A 222 -16.23 -16.77 -53.93
N GLU A 223 -15.74 -15.53 -53.91
CA GLU A 223 -15.64 -14.68 -55.11
C GLU A 223 -14.76 -15.37 -56.17
N ALA A 224 -13.58 -15.86 -55.81
CA ALA A 224 -12.71 -16.58 -56.73
C ALA A 224 -13.35 -17.87 -57.29
N GLN A 225 -14.10 -18.61 -56.47
CA GLN A 225 -14.85 -19.79 -56.93
C GLN A 225 -15.98 -19.43 -57.87
N GLN A 226 -16.69 -18.33 -57.60
CA GLN A 226 -17.77 -17.85 -58.46
C GLN A 226 -17.21 -17.39 -59.81
N GLU A 227 -16.11 -16.65 -59.82
CA GLU A 227 -15.41 -16.27 -61.05
C GLU A 227 -14.97 -17.49 -61.84
N GLN A 228 -14.45 -18.53 -61.18
CA GLN A 228 -14.06 -19.76 -61.86
C GLN A 228 -15.26 -20.47 -62.48
N LYS A 229 -16.36 -20.67 -61.72
CA LYS A 229 -17.59 -21.27 -62.27
C LYS A 229 -18.13 -20.49 -63.47
N MET A 230 -18.08 -19.16 -63.42
CA MET A 230 -18.50 -18.33 -64.55
C MET A 230 -17.59 -18.48 -65.77
N ARG A 231 -16.29 -18.76 -65.58
CA ARG A 231 -15.38 -19.12 -66.67
C ARG A 231 -15.76 -20.49 -67.24
N ASP A 232 -15.93 -21.49 -66.38
CA ASP A 232 -16.27 -22.86 -66.77
C ASP A 232 -17.59 -22.90 -67.57
N ILE A 233 -18.64 -22.20 -67.10
CA ILE A 233 -19.93 -22.08 -67.82
C ILE A 233 -19.75 -21.44 -69.21
N LYS A 234 -18.92 -20.39 -69.31
CA LYS A 234 -18.66 -19.75 -70.61
C LYS A 234 -17.92 -20.68 -71.56
N GLU A 235 -17.03 -21.51 -71.06
CA GLU A 235 -16.28 -22.50 -71.84
C GLU A 235 -17.21 -23.62 -72.31
N GLU A 236 -18.03 -24.20 -71.43
CA GLU A 236 -19.07 -25.18 -71.80
C GLU A 236 -20.04 -24.63 -72.85
N GLN A 237 -20.44 -23.37 -72.72
CA GLN A 237 -21.36 -22.73 -73.66
C GLN A 237 -20.70 -22.50 -75.02
N LEU A 238 -19.41 -22.13 -75.05
CA LEU A 238 -18.64 -22.02 -76.28
C LEU A 238 -18.47 -23.39 -76.98
N GLU A 239 -18.20 -24.45 -76.22
CA GLU A 239 -18.13 -25.82 -76.75
C GLU A 239 -19.46 -26.26 -77.35
N MET A 240 -20.57 -25.97 -76.66
CA MET A 240 -21.92 -26.24 -77.16
C MET A 240 -22.21 -25.49 -78.47
N ASP A 241 -21.87 -24.20 -78.54
CA ASP A 241 -22.07 -23.37 -79.74
C ASP A 241 -21.24 -23.90 -80.93
N ILE A 242 -20.00 -24.35 -80.69
CA ILE A 242 -19.16 -24.98 -81.72
C ILE A 242 -19.79 -26.29 -82.23
N LEU A 243 -20.30 -27.13 -81.33
CA LEU A 243 -20.97 -28.39 -81.70
C LEU A 243 -22.22 -28.13 -82.54
N ILE A 244 -23.08 -27.20 -82.11
CA ILE A 244 -24.28 -26.81 -82.85
C ILE A 244 -23.90 -26.28 -84.24
N HIS A 245 -22.86 -25.44 -84.32
CA HIS A 245 -22.39 -24.91 -85.60
C HIS A 245 -21.92 -26.03 -86.54
N ASN A 246 -21.14 -26.99 -86.03
CA ASN A 246 -20.67 -28.12 -86.83
C ASN A 246 -21.84 -28.99 -87.33
N GLU A 247 -22.82 -29.28 -86.49
CA GLU A 247 -24.00 -30.08 -86.86
C GLU A 247 -24.86 -29.37 -87.93
N GLN A 248 -25.03 -28.05 -87.82
CA GLN A 248 -25.69 -27.23 -88.85
C GLN A 248 -24.93 -27.27 -90.18
N MET A 249 -23.60 -27.21 -90.14
CA MET A 249 -22.75 -27.29 -91.33
C MET A 249 -22.85 -28.66 -92.01
N GLU A 250 -22.84 -29.77 -91.25
CA GLU A 250 -23.06 -31.12 -91.79
C GLU A 250 -24.44 -31.25 -92.44
N LYS A 251 -25.49 -30.68 -91.83
CA LYS A 251 -26.84 -30.69 -92.38
C LYS A 251 -26.94 -29.92 -93.71
N LEU A 252 -26.30 -28.75 -93.79
CA LEU A 252 -26.18 -27.97 -95.03
C LEU A 252 -25.40 -28.73 -96.12
N GLU A 253 -24.35 -29.46 -95.74
CA GLU A 253 -23.62 -30.32 -96.68
C GLU A 253 -24.49 -31.48 -97.18
N MET A 254 -25.29 -32.11 -96.33
CA MET A 254 -26.24 -33.15 -96.73
C MET A 254 -27.32 -32.61 -97.68
N GLU A 255 -27.88 -31.42 -97.41
CA GLU A 255 -28.83 -30.75 -98.31
C GLU A 255 -28.20 -30.43 -99.67
N LYS A 256 -26.96 -29.92 -99.68
CA LYS A 256 -26.20 -29.72 -100.93
C LYS A 256 -25.99 -31.03 -101.69
N ARG A 257 -25.67 -32.13 -101.01
CA ARG A 257 -25.51 -33.46 -101.64
C ARG A 257 -26.83 -33.96 -102.25
N GLN A 258 -27.96 -33.82 -101.56
CA GLN A 258 -29.29 -34.14 -102.11
C GLN A 258 -29.69 -33.26 -103.30
N PHE A 259 -29.31 -31.98 -103.28
CA PHE A 259 -29.53 -31.07 -104.40
C PHE A 259 -28.68 -31.47 -105.61
N THR A 260 -27.42 -31.85 -105.41
CA THR A 260 -26.56 -32.35 -106.50
C THR A 260 -27.03 -33.69 -107.07
N SER A 261 -27.53 -34.63 -106.25
CA SER A 261 -28.08 -35.90 -106.75
C SER A 261 -29.38 -35.71 -107.54
N SER A 262 -30.19 -34.71 -107.18
CA SER A 262 -31.41 -34.32 -107.91
C SER A 262 -31.08 -33.59 -109.22
N SER A 263 -29.99 -32.83 -109.26
CA SER A 263 -29.51 -32.14 -110.47
C SER A 263 -28.82 -33.09 -111.47
N SER A 264 -28.17 -34.17 -111.01
CA SER A 264 -27.60 -35.20 -111.88
C SER A 264 -28.64 -36.12 -112.55
N GLN A 265 -29.91 -36.09 -112.13
CA GLN A 265 -31.01 -36.74 -112.86
C GLN A 265 -31.62 -35.86 -113.98
N MET A 266 -31.26 -34.57 -114.07
CA MET A 266 -31.79 -33.67 -115.11
C MET A 266 -30.82 -33.37 -116.26
N THR A 267 -29.56 -33.83 -116.21
CA THR A 267 -28.58 -33.61 -117.29
C THR A 267 -28.40 -34.78 -118.27
N SER A 268 -29.24 -35.83 -118.18
CA SER A 268 -29.27 -36.95 -119.13
C SER A 268 -30.42 -36.90 -120.15
N THR A 269 -31.01 -35.73 -120.39
CA THR A 269 -32.02 -35.53 -121.45
C THR A 269 -31.89 -34.13 -122.04
N ASN A 270 -31.05 -33.98 -123.06
CA ASN A 270 -31.42 -33.34 -124.33
C ASN A 270 -30.22 -33.37 -125.28
N SER A 271 -30.27 -34.35 -126.18
CA SER A 271 -29.76 -34.28 -127.55
C SER A 271 -30.60 -33.31 -128.38
#